data_AF-X0WD36-F1
#
_entry.id   AF-X0WD36-F1
#
_cell.length_a   1.000
_cell.length_b   1.000
_cell.length_c   1.000
_cell.angle_alpha   90.00
_cell.angle_beta   90.00
_cell.angle_gamma   90.00
#
_symmetry.space_group_name_H-M   'P 1'
#
loop_
_entity.id
_entity.type
_entity.pdbx_description
1 polymer ?
#
loop_
_entity_poly.entity_id
_entity_poly.type
_entity_poly.pdbx_seq_one_letter_code
_entity_poly.pdbx_strand_id
1 'polypeptide(L)'
;TTGHTRTDHLRIMGLAEAAAHFAFDVLSEGGVFLSKVFQGGTERELLDLLKRKFASVRHVKPPASRQHSAELYVLATGFRGE
;
A
#
# COMPACT_ATOMS: atom_id res chain seq x y z
N THR A 1 -15.33 7.38 -3.28
CA THR A 1 -15.46 7.88 -1.89
C THR A 1 -16.92 8.15 -1.61
N THR A 2 -17.36 7.95 -0.38
CA THR A 2 -18.72 8.22 0.10
C THR A 2 -18.84 9.58 0.79
N GLY A 3 -17.72 10.29 0.97
CA GLY A 3 -17.69 11.59 1.64
C GLY A 3 -17.52 11.47 3.15
N HIS A 4 -17.53 10.26 3.70
CA HIS A 4 -17.23 9.98 5.09
C HIS A 4 -15.80 9.44 5.23
N THR A 5 -14.89 10.31 5.64
CA THR A 5 -13.43 10.06 5.65
C THR A 5 -13.04 8.74 6.31
N ARG A 6 -13.66 8.39 7.45
CA ARG A 6 -13.34 7.14 8.16
C ARG A 6 -13.76 5.89 7.38
N THR A 7 -14.96 5.89 6.81
CA THR A 7 -15.45 4.76 6.01
C THR A 7 -14.65 4.62 4.72
N ASP A 8 -14.33 5.73 4.08
CA ASP A 8 -13.51 5.73 2.86
C ASP A 8 -12.08 5.25 3.13
N HIS A 9 -11.51 5.62 4.28
CA HIS A 9 -10.22 5.12 4.72
C HIS A 9 -10.22 3.60 4.90
N LEU A 10 -11.20 3.05 5.64
CA LEU A 10 -11.31 1.60 5.84
C LEU A 10 -11.46 0.82 4.52
N ARG A 11 -12.26 1.34 3.57
CA ARG A 11 -12.43 0.69 2.26
C ARG A 11 -11.16 0.65 1.44
N ILE A 12 -10.38 1.73 1.45
CA ILE A 12 -9.11 1.78 0.71
C ILE A 12 -8.06 0.89 1.36
N MET A 13 -8.01 0.82 2.69
CA MET A 13 -7.12 -0.09 3.39
C MET A 13 -7.46 -1.55 3.10
N GLY A 14 -8.73 -1.94 3.21
CA GLY A 14 -9.16 -3.31 2.87
C GLY A 14 -8.88 -3.67 1.41
N LEU A 15 -9.02 -2.73 0.48
CA LEU A 15 -8.64 -2.96 -0.92
C LEU A 15 -7.12 -3.15 -1.08
N ALA A 16 -6.31 -2.33 -0.40
CA ALA A 16 -4.86 -2.45 -0.47
C ALA A 16 -4.34 -3.75 0.15
N GLU A 17 -4.95 -4.23 1.23
CA GLU A 17 -4.67 -5.54 1.84
C GLU A 17 -5.04 -6.69 0.91
N ALA A 18 -6.24 -6.68 0.33
CA ALA A 18 -6.66 -7.70 -0.64
C ALA A 18 -5.71 -7.75 -1.85
N ALA A 19 -5.29 -6.58 -2.35
CA ALA A 19 -4.32 -6.49 -3.43
C ALA A 19 -2.93 -7.01 -3.03
N ALA A 20 -2.48 -6.77 -1.80
CA ALA A 20 -1.21 -7.30 -1.31
C ALA A 20 -1.24 -8.82 -1.19
N HIS A 21 -2.33 -9.40 -0.69
CA HIS A 21 -2.52 -10.85 -0.64
C HIS A 21 -2.48 -11.48 -2.04
N PHE A 22 -3.23 -10.91 -2.99
CA PHE A 22 -3.16 -11.35 -4.38
C PHE A 22 -1.74 -11.26 -4.95
N ALA A 23 -1.01 -10.17 -4.65
CA ALA A 23 0.37 -10.00 -5.10
C ALA A 23 1.31 -11.08 -4.56
N PHE A 24 1.09 -11.58 -3.33
CA PHE A 24 1.91 -12.66 -2.77
C PHE A 24 1.76 -13.98 -3.54
N ASP A 25 0.60 -14.22 -4.15
CA ASP A 25 0.32 -15.44 -4.89
C ASP A 25 0.85 -15.39 -6.34
N VAL A 26 1.04 -14.19 -6.90
CA VAL A 26 1.33 -14.02 -8.34
C VAL A 26 2.68 -13.38 -8.65
N LEU A 27 3.32 -12.72 -7.70
CA LEU A 27 4.63 -12.10 -7.93
C LEU A 27 5.73 -13.17 -7.95
N SER A 28 6.58 -13.12 -8.97
CA SER A 28 7.89 -13.77 -8.93
C SER A 28 8.79 -13.15 -7.87
N GLU A 29 9.78 -13.91 -7.40
CA GLU A 29 10.86 -13.39 -6.57
C GLU A 29 11.49 -12.14 -7.20
N GLY A 30 11.79 -11.14 -6.36
CA GLY A 30 12.26 -9.83 -6.80
C GLY A 30 11.16 -8.86 -7.23
N GLY A 31 9.90 -9.31 -7.31
CA GLY A 31 8.75 -8.51 -7.75
C GLY A 31 8.47 -7.24 -6.93
N VAL A 32 7.58 -6.40 -7.46
CA VAL A 32 7.23 -5.09 -6.91
C VAL A 32 5.72 -4.97 -6.71
N PHE A 33 5.32 -4.41 -5.57
CA PHE A 33 3.96 -4.03 -5.27
C PHE A 33 3.89 -2.52 -5.01
N LEU A 34 2.95 -1.85 -5.68
CA LEU A 34 2.68 -0.42 -5.51
C LEU A 34 1.19 -0.22 -5.32
N SER A 35 0.79 0.41 -4.21
CA SER A 35 -0.62 0.69 -3.93
C SER A 35 -0.81 2.10 -3.39
N LYS A 36 -1.93 2.71 -3.77
CA LYS A 36 -2.38 4.00 -3.26
C LYS A 36 -3.06 3.81 -1.92
N VAL A 37 -2.65 4.58 -0.92
CA VAL A 37 -3.21 4.56 0.43
C VAL A 37 -3.58 5.98 0.87
N PHE A 38 -4.43 6.09 1.89
CA PHE A 38 -4.68 7.36 2.56
C PHE A 38 -3.89 7.44 3.85
N GLN A 39 -3.30 8.60 4.11
CA GLN A 39 -2.60 8.90 5.35
C GLN A 39 -3.64 8.94 6.50
N GLY A 40 -3.55 8.02 7.47
CA GLY A 40 -4.60 7.92 8.49
C GLY A 40 -4.30 7.07 9.73
N GLY A 41 -3.17 6.36 9.77
CA GLY A 41 -2.71 5.61 10.94
C GLY A 41 -3.06 4.12 10.91
N THR A 42 -4.03 3.71 10.08
CA THR A 42 -4.45 2.30 9.94
C THR A 42 -3.60 1.52 8.95
N GLU A 43 -2.63 2.15 8.28
CA GLU A 43 -1.71 1.48 7.35
C GLU A 43 -0.61 0.65 8.03
N ARG A 44 -0.48 0.70 9.36
CA ARG A 44 0.62 0.01 10.06
C ARG A 44 0.59 -1.51 9.83
N GLU A 45 -0.59 -2.13 9.90
CA GLU A 45 -0.73 -3.58 9.71
C GLU A 45 -0.31 -3.99 8.29
N LEU A 46 -0.77 -3.25 7.27
CA LEU A 46 -0.36 -3.44 5.88
C LEU A 46 1.15 -3.25 5.71
N LEU A 47 1.75 -2.21 6.30
CA LEU A 47 3.19 -1.96 6.20
C LEU A 47 4.00 -3.07 6.85
N ASP A 48 3.59 -3.56 8.02
CA ASP A 48 4.27 -4.63 8.72
C ASP A 48 4.16 -5.95 7.94
N LEU A 49 2.99 -6.22 7.33
CA LEU A 49 2.80 -7.34 6.41
C LEU A 49 3.76 -7.25 5.21
N LEU A 50 3.80 -6.10 4.53
CA LEU A 50 4.68 -5.88 3.38
C LEU A 50 6.16 -6.00 3.76
N LYS A 51 6.59 -5.48 4.93
CA LYS A 51 7.99 -5.58 5.37
C LYS A 51 8.46 -7.01 5.62
N ARG A 52 7.55 -7.93 5.94
CA ARG A 52 7.88 -9.36 6.06
C ARG A 52 8.08 -10.01 4.70
N LYS A 53 7.31 -9.60 3.68
CA LYS A 53 7.31 -10.24 2.36
C LYS A 53 8.22 -9.57 1.32
N PHE A 54 8.68 -8.34 1.56
CA PHE A 54 9.53 -7.58 0.64
C PHE A 54 10.88 -7.18 1.28
N ALA A 55 11.86 -6.83 0.45
CA ALA A 55 13.16 -6.34 0.90
C ALA A 55 13.13 -4.88 1.37
N SER A 56 12.32 -4.04 0.70
CA SER A 56 12.16 -2.63 1.06
C SER A 56 10.70 -2.21 0.93
N VAL A 57 10.22 -1.40 1.89
CA VAL A 57 8.88 -0.83 1.89
C VAL A 57 8.99 0.64 2.28
N ARG A 58 8.46 1.54 1.45
CA ARG A 58 8.50 2.98 1.68
C ARG A 58 7.26 3.69 1.17
N HIS A 59 6.93 4.81 1.82
CA HIS A 59 5.95 5.72 1.28
C HIS A 59 6.53 6.56 0.15
N VAL A 60 5.74 6.80 -0.89
CA VAL A 60 6.09 7.62 -2.05
C VAL A 60 5.00 8.65 -2.27
N LYS A 61 5.40 9.92 -2.35
CA LYS A 61 4.53 11.02 -2.80
C LYS A 61 4.98 11.43 -4.20
N PRO A 62 4.17 11.23 -5.25
CA PRO A 62 4.56 11.57 -6.61
C PRO A 62 4.76 13.08 -6.79
N PRO A 63 5.72 13.53 -7.63
CA PRO A 63 5.89 14.95 -7.93
C PRO A 63 4.64 15.62 -8.52
N ALA A 64 3.83 14.85 -9.27
CA ALA A 64 2.58 15.31 -9.86
C ALA A 64 1.40 15.39 -8.86
N SER A 65 1.58 14.94 -7.62
CA SER A 65 0.53 15.06 -6.59
C SER A 65 0.40 16.52 -6.14
N ARG A 66 -0.83 17.04 -6.14
CA ARG A 66 -1.11 18.40 -5.64
C ARG A 66 -0.68 18.50 -4.16
N GLN A 67 -0.16 19.64 -3.72
CA GLN A 67 0.33 19.80 -2.33
C GLN A 67 -0.70 19.37 -1.27
N HIS A 68 -1.98 19.68 -1.50
CA HIS A 68 -3.12 19.32 -0.65
C HIS A 68 -3.73 17.92 -0.91
N SER A 69 -3.17 17.14 -1.83
CA SER A 69 -3.64 15.78 -2.09
C SER A 69 -3.14 14.84 -0.99
N ALA A 70 -4.07 14.13 -0.35
CA ALA A 70 -3.79 13.08 0.65
C ALA A 70 -3.28 11.77 0.03
N GLU A 71 -2.94 11.78 -1.26
CA GLU A 71 -2.57 10.60 -2.03
C GLU A 71 -1.11 10.23 -1.76
N LEU A 72 -0.94 9.26 -0.86
CA LEU A 72 0.31 8.61 -0.56
C LEU A 72 0.31 7.24 -1.25
N TYR A 73 1.48 6.77 -1.67
CA TYR A 73 1.64 5.41 -2.18
C TYR A 73 2.53 4.62 -1.24
N VAL A 74 2.27 3.33 -1.10
CA VAL A 74 3.20 2.38 -0.51
C VAL A 74 3.88 1.64 -1.66
N LEU A 75 5.20 1.76 -1.72
CA LEU A 75 6.05 1.03 -2.66
C LEU A 75 6.81 -0.06 -1.90
N ALA A 76 6.56 -1.31 -2.25
CA ALA A 76 7.25 -2.48 -1.74
C ALA A 76 8.02 -3.17 -2.87
N THR A 77 9.33 -3.39 -2.70
CA THR A 77 10.22 -3.91 -3.74
C THR A 77 11.04 -5.09 -3.25
N GLY A 78 11.36 -6.01 -4.15
CA GLY A 78 12.15 -7.20 -3.84
C GLY A 78 11.31 -8.23 -3.08
N PHE A 79 10.25 -8.72 -3.71
CA PHE A 79 9.42 -9.79 -3.15
C PHE A 79 10.27 -11.02 -2.84
N ARG A 80 10.11 -11.62 -1.65
CA ARG A 80 10.97 -12.70 -1.17
C ARG A 80 10.59 -14.09 -1.68
N GLY A 81 9.38 -14.28 -2.22
CA GLY A 81 8.99 -15.51 -2.92
C GLY A 81 8.84 -16.78 -2.06
N GLU A 82 8.82 -16.66 -0.73
CA GLU A 82 8.65 -17.78 0.22
C GLU A 82 7.20 -18.28 0.35
#